data_AF-A0A947BW11-F1
#
_entry.id   AF-A0A947BW11-F1
#
_cell.length_a   1.000
_cell.length_b   1.000
_cell.length_c   1.000
_cell.angle_alpha   90.00
_cell.angle_beta   90.00
_cell.angle_gamma   90.00
#
_symmetry.space_group_name_H-M   'P 1'
#
loop_
_entity.id
_entity.type
_entity.pdbx_description
1 polymer ?
#
loop_
_entity_poly.entity_id
_entity_poly.type
_entity_poly.pdbx_seq_one_letter_code
_entity_poly.pdbx_strand_id
1 'polypeptide(L)'
;MRLNDVSPAEWDRVAKNHNEKVQKTGLEHWTKPAEEEAAEIDPVNNPSHYNLGNIECIDAIEESMSSVAFKGYLKGNCMKYLWRYDYKGKQVQDLQKAGWYLNKLTAMVTEENN
;
A
#
# COMPACT_ATOMS: atom_id res chain seq x y z
N MET A 1 -23.17 34.37 -5.39
CA MET A 1 -22.60 33.19 -6.06
C MET A 1 -23.00 31.97 -5.23
N ARG A 2 -23.67 30.97 -5.82
CA ARG A 2 -24.00 29.73 -5.09
C ARG A 2 -22.79 28.79 -5.20
N LEU A 3 -22.52 28.02 -4.16
CA LEU A 3 -21.39 27.07 -4.09
C LEU A 3 -21.34 26.08 -5.26
N ASN A 4 -22.45 25.90 -5.98
CA ASN A 4 -22.62 24.85 -6.99
C ASN A 4 -22.41 25.34 -8.43
N ASP A 5 -22.13 26.62 -8.65
CA ASP A 5 -22.03 27.21 -10.01
C ASP A 5 -20.57 27.31 -10.51
N VAL A 6 -19.61 26.63 -9.85
CA VAL A 6 -18.18 26.73 -10.18
C VAL A 6 -17.78 25.67 -11.21
N SER A 7 -17.22 26.11 -12.34
CA SER A 7 -16.78 25.24 -13.42
C SER A 7 -15.42 24.55 -13.13
N PRO A 8 -15.14 23.37 -13.68
CA PRO A 8 -13.83 22.71 -13.55
C PRO A 8 -12.64 23.59 -13.99
N ALA A 9 -12.84 24.46 -14.98
CA ALA A 9 -11.83 25.41 -15.42
C ALA A 9 -11.53 26.50 -14.37
N GLU A 10 -12.52 26.88 -13.56
CA GLU A 10 -12.31 27.78 -12.43
C GLU A 10 -11.57 27.09 -11.28
N TRP A 11 -11.82 25.80 -11.06
CA TRP A 11 -11.02 24.96 -10.15
C TRP A 11 -9.56 24.90 -10.57
N ASP A 12 -9.30 24.65 -11.86
CA ASP A 12 -7.94 24.59 -12.40
C ASP A 12 -7.24 25.95 -12.33
N ARG A 13 -7.98 27.05 -12.52
CA ARG A 13 -7.44 28.42 -12.42
C ARG A 13 -7.05 28.77 -10.98
N VAL A 14 -7.86 28.40 -10.00
CA VAL A 14 -7.56 28.60 -8.58
C VAL A 14 -6.36 27.75 -8.17
N ALA A 15 -6.31 26.48 -8.60
CA ALA A 15 -5.20 25.57 -8.32
C ALA A 15 -3.86 26.06 -8.91
N LYS A 16 -3.87 26.60 -10.15
CA LYS A 16 -2.66 27.12 -10.82
C LYS A 16 -2.14 28.43 -10.22
N ASN A 17 -3.01 29.25 -9.65
CA ASN A 17 -2.63 30.53 -9.03
C ASN A 17 -2.21 30.40 -7.56
N HIS A 18 -2.38 29.22 -6.94
CA HIS A 18 -2.05 28.99 -5.54
C HIS A 18 -0.55 28.73 -5.31
N ASN A 19 0.32 29.62 -5.80
CA ASN A 19 1.69 29.77 -5.30
C ASN A 19 1.71 30.79 -4.16
N GLU A 20 0.79 30.63 -3.21
CA GLU A 20 0.80 31.43 -2.00
C GLU A 20 1.66 30.70 -0.97
N LYS A 21 2.74 31.35 -0.55
CA LYS A 21 3.52 30.97 0.63
C LYS A 21 2.52 30.67 1.75
N VAL A 22 2.39 29.39 2.10
CA VAL A 22 1.47 28.91 3.14
C VAL A 22 1.73 29.74 4.40
N GLN A 23 0.82 30.66 4.71
CA GLN A 23 0.94 31.40 5.95
C GLN A 23 0.83 30.40 7.10
N LYS A 24 1.70 30.50 8.11
CA LYS A 24 1.66 29.62 9.28
C LYS A 24 0.38 29.90 10.06
N THR A 25 -0.67 29.13 9.78
CA THR A 25 -2.01 29.27 10.35
C THR A 25 -2.12 28.77 11.80
N GLY A 26 -1.01 28.28 12.39
CA GLY A 26 -1.00 27.62 13.70
C GLY A 26 -1.58 26.20 13.68
N LEU A 27 -2.17 25.76 12.56
CA LEU A 27 -2.65 24.38 12.38
C LEU A 27 -1.51 23.36 12.25
N GLU A 28 -0.27 23.79 12.04
CA GLU A 28 0.91 22.91 11.92
C GLU A 28 1.01 21.89 13.08
N HIS A 29 0.58 22.26 14.29
CA HIS A 29 0.56 21.36 15.45
C HIS A 29 -0.36 20.14 15.26
N TRP A 30 -1.46 20.30 14.52
CA TRP A 30 -2.41 19.23 14.23
C TRP A 30 -2.07 18.52 12.91
N THR A 31 -1.45 19.23 11.97
CA THR A 31 -1.06 18.68 10.67
C THR A 31 0.17 17.79 10.76
N LYS A 32 1.18 18.18 11.53
CA LYS A 32 2.43 17.41 11.71
C LYS A 32 2.22 15.97 12.21
N PRO A 33 1.46 15.72 13.30
CA PRO A 33 1.24 14.36 13.76
C PRO A 33 0.45 13.53 12.74
N ALA A 34 -0.49 14.13 12.01
CA ALA A 34 -1.23 13.41 10.95
C ALA A 34 -0.35 13.08 9.74
N GLU A 35 0.58 13.97 9.37
CA GLU A 35 1.57 13.73 8.31
C GLU A 35 2.61 12.68 8.73
N GLU A 36 3.07 12.71 9.98
CA GLU A 36 3.97 11.72 10.57
C GLU A 36 3.30 10.32 10.66
N GLU A 37 2.04 10.26 11.11
CA GLU A 37 1.25 9.02 11.16
C GLU A 37 0.99 8.45 9.75
N ALA A 38 0.72 9.31 8.76
CA ALA A 38 0.57 8.88 7.37
C ALA A 38 1.89 8.38 6.76
N ALA A 39 3.03 8.91 7.20
CA ALA A 39 4.35 8.47 6.76
C ALA A 39 4.76 7.11 7.36
N GLU A 40 4.19 6.70 8.50
CA GLU A 40 4.42 5.38 9.10
C GLU A 40 3.67 4.22 8.42
N ILE A 41 2.70 4.51 7.54
CA ILE A 41 1.93 3.46 6.86
C ILE A 41 2.82 2.81 5.79
N ASP A 42 3.41 1.65 6.10
CA ASP A 42 4.03 0.76 5.11
C ASP A 42 2.98 -0.22 4.56
N PRO A 43 2.38 0.05 3.39
CA PRO A 43 1.28 -0.77 2.89
C PRO A 43 1.76 -2.06 2.23
N VAL A 44 3.07 -2.32 2.19
CA VAL A 44 3.68 -3.57 1.69
C VAL A 44 3.96 -4.51 2.85
N ASN A 45 4.72 -4.05 3.85
CA ASN A 45 5.12 -4.89 4.97
C ASN A 45 4.13 -4.85 6.13
N ASN A 46 3.37 -3.76 6.30
CA ASN A 46 2.49 -3.56 7.45
C ASN A 46 1.10 -3.01 7.04
N PRO A 47 0.29 -3.76 6.27
CA PRO A 47 -0.99 -3.26 5.80
C PRO A 47 -1.98 -3.09 6.96
N SER A 48 -2.51 -1.88 7.13
CA SER A 48 -3.39 -1.47 8.24
C SER A 48 -4.62 -2.36 8.52
N HIS A 49 -5.05 -3.18 7.56
CA HIS A 49 -6.27 -3.99 7.61
C HIS A 49 -6.03 -5.46 7.98
N TYR A 50 -4.77 -5.88 8.22
CA TYR A 50 -4.44 -7.26 8.63
C TYR A 50 -3.82 -7.37 10.02
N ASN A 51 -3.54 -6.25 10.69
CA ASN A 51 -2.69 -6.20 11.90
C ASN A 51 -3.48 -6.11 13.21
N LEU A 52 -4.68 -6.70 13.28
CA LEU A 52 -5.60 -6.54 14.41
C LEU A 52 -5.37 -7.58 15.54
N GLY A 53 -4.19 -8.19 15.65
CA GLY A 53 -3.92 -9.23 16.65
C GLY A 53 -2.43 -9.56 16.85
N ASN A 54 -2.16 -10.61 17.64
CA ASN A 54 -0.80 -11.04 18.02
C ASN A 54 -0.14 -12.01 17.01
N ILE A 55 -0.90 -12.48 16.02
CA ILE A 55 -0.45 -13.44 15.01
C ILE A 55 -0.56 -12.76 13.66
N GLU A 56 0.50 -12.82 12.87
CA GLU A 56 0.49 -12.29 11.51
C GLU A 56 -0.45 -13.12 10.63
N CYS A 57 -1.22 -12.44 9.77
CA CYS A 57 -2.21 -13.11 8.93
C CYS A 57 -1.57 -14.15 8.00
N ILE A 58 -0.35 -13.91 7.52
CA ILE A 58 0.36 -14.87 6.65
C ILE A 58 0.71 -16.17 7.38
N ASP A 59 1.11 -16.09 8.65
CA ASP A 59 1.47 -17.25 9.45
C ASP A 59 0.24 -18.11 9.72
N ALA A 60 -0.90 -17.49 10.04
CA ALA A 60 -2.16 -18.20 10.18
C ALA A 60 -2.62 -18.88 8.87
N ILE A 61 -2.35 -18.26 7.71
CA ILE A 61 -2.64 -18.85 6.40
C ILE A 61 -1.72 -20.05 6.14
N GLU A 62 -0.42 -19.93 6.44
CA GLU A 62 0.55 -21.00 6.30
C GLU A 62 0.14 -22.24 7.09
N GLU A 63 -0.19 -22.08 8.37
CA GLU A 63 -0.66 -23.17 9.26
C GLU A 63 -2.00 -23.78 8.83
N SER A 64 -2.82 -23.04 8.07
CA SER A 64 -4.15 -23.51 7.65
C SER A 64 -4.13 -24.46 6.44
N MET A 65 -2.97 -24.66 5.80
CA MET A 65 -2.89 -25.43 4.55
C MET A 65 -1.59 -26.24 4.42
N SER A 66 -1.55 -27.18 3.48
CA SER A 66 -0.34 -27.96 3.22
C SER A 66 0.76 -27.07 2.60
N SER A 67 2.04 -27.48 2.74
CA SER A 67 3.17 -26.77 2.09
C SER A 67 2.94 -26.59 0.57
N VAL A 68 2.40 -27.60 -0.12
CA VAL A 68 2.09 -27.51 -1.56
C VAL A 68 1.05 -26.42 -1.84
N ALA A 69 -0.01 -26.36 -1.03
CA ALA A 69 -1.05 -25.35 -1.16
C ALA A 69 -0.51 -23.95 -0.85
N PHE A 70 0.30 -23.80 0.19
CA PHE A 70 0.89 -22.51 0.56
C PHE A 70 1.87 -22.00 -0.51
N LYS A 71 2.75 -22.86 -1.04
CA LYS A 71 3.60 -22.50 -2.20
C LYS A 71 2.77 -22.07 -3.40
N GLY A 72 1.65 -22.75 -3.66
CA GLY A 72 0.66 -22.37 -4.68
C GLY A 72 0.05 -20.98 -4.42
N TYR A 73 -0.32 -20.69 -3.17
CA TYR A 73 -0.81 -19.39 -2.74
C TYR A 73 0.23 -18.28 -2.95
N LEU A 74 1.48 -18.48 -2.54
CA LEU A 74 2.57 -17.51 -2.73
C LEU A 74 2.80 -17.23 -4.22
N LYS A 75 2.88 -18.29 -5.05
CA LYS A 75 3.00 -18.17 -6.51
C LYS A 75 1.85 -17.38 -7.13
N GLY A 76 0.61 -17.71 -6.76
CA GLY A 76 -0.58 -17.04 -7.25
C GLY A 76 -0.60 -15.55 -6.89
N ASN A 77 -0.19 -15.21 -5.67
CA ASN A 77 -0.08 -13.81 -5.24
C ASN A 77 0.98 -13.04 -6.03
N CYS A 78 2.18 -13.62 -6.23
CA CYS A 78 3.21 -13.03 -7.06
C CYS A 78 2.68 -12.73 -8.48
N MET A 79 2.03 -13.71 -9.13
CA MET A 79 1.40 -13.53 -10.44
C MET A 79 0.31 -12.45 -10.43
N LYS A 80 -0.54 -12.41 -9.40
CA LYS A 80 -1.60 -11.41 -9.25
C LYS A 80 -1.04 -9.98 -9.25
N TYR A 81 0.07 -9.75 -8.55
CA TYR A 81 0.69 -8.43 -8.48
C TYR A 81 1.45 -8.07 -9.78
N LEU A 82 2.12 -9.04 -10.40
CA LEU A 82 2.72 -8.88 -11.73
C LEU A 82 1.67 -8.67 -12.84
N TRP A 83 0.44 -9.15 -12.67
CA TRP A 83 -0.62 -8.86 -13.61
C TRP A 83 -1.14 -7.43 -13.44
N ARG A 84 -1.27 -6.97 -12.20
CA ARG A 84 -1.94 -5.71 -11.85
C ARG A 84 -1.10 -4.45 -12.01
N TYR A 85 0.22 -4.57 -11.93
CA TYR A 85 1.09 -3.38 -11.84
C TYR A 85 0.93 -2.45 -13.04
N ASP A 86 0.60 -2.97 -14.22
CA ASP A 86 0.58 -2.16 -15.44
C ASP A 86 -0.65 -1.23 -15.55
N TYR A 87 -1.78 -1.58 -14.94
CA TYR A 87 -3.04 -0.84 -15.16
C TYR A 87 -3.69 -0.27 -13.89
N LYS A 88 -3.28 -0.68 -12.68
CA LYS A 88 -3.95 -0.26 -11.44
C LYS A 88 -3.43 1.07 -10.86
N GLY A 89 -2.38 1.63 -11.44
CA GLY A 89 -1.83 2.94 -11.05
C GLY A 89 -0.97 2.96 -9.78
N LYS A 90 -0.68 1.79 -9.17
CA LYS A 90 0.23 1.64 -8.01
C LYS A 90 1.37 0.68 -8.34
N GLN A 91 2.04 0.94 -9.47
CA GLN A 91 2.93 -0.02 -10.12
C GLN A 91 4.08 -0.47 -9.21
N VAL A 92 4.79 0.48 -8.60
CA VAL A 92 5.92 0.20 -7.69
C VAL A 92 5.49 -0.63 -6.49
N GLN A 93 4.35 -0.29 -5.88
CA GLN A 93 3.83 -1.02 -4.72
C GLN A 93 3.42 -2.46 -5.09
N ASP A 94 2.77 -2.66 -6.25
CA ASP A 94 2.42 -4.00 -6.72
C ASP A 94 3.71 -4.81 -7.02
N LEU A 95 4.74 -4.22 -7.64
CA LEU A 95 6.04 -4.88 -7.86
C LEU A 95 6.75 -5.26 -6.55
N GLN A 96 6.74 -4.38 -5.55
CA GLN A 96 7.29 -4.68 -4.22
C GLN A 96 6.55 -5.84 -3.56
N LYS A 97 5.22 -5.88 -3.65
CA LYS A 97 4.42 -7.01 -3.16
C LYS A 97 4.75 -8.31 -3.89
N ALA A 98 4.91 -8.27 -5.21
CA ALA A 98 5.34 -9.44 -5.98
C ALA A 98 6.69 -9.98 -5.48
N GLY A 99 7.66 -9.09 -5.27
CA GLY A 99 8.98 -9.45 -4.70
C GLY A 99 8.88 -10.05 -3.30
N TRP A 100 8.02 -9.50 -2.43
CA TRP A 100 7.80 -10.04 -1.09
C TRP A 100 7.32 -11.50 -1.11
N TYR A 101 6.30 -11.80 -1.92
CA TYR A 101 5.78 -13.17 -2.06
C TYR A 101 6.79 -14.12 -2.70
N LEU A 102 7.57 -13.64 -3.67
CA LEU A 102 8.63 -14.43 -4.30
C LEU A 102 9.73 -14.79 -3.29
N ASN A 103 10.18 -13.84 -2.48
CA ASN A 103 11.22 -14.07 -1.48
C ASN A 103 10.77 -15.11 -0.43
N LYS A 104 9.53 -15.02 0.06
CA LYS A 104 8.95 -16.04 0.95
C LYS A 104 8.94 -17.42 0.30
N LEU A 105 8.51 -17.51 -0.97
CA LEU A 105 8.50 -18.78 -1.70
C LEU A 105 9.91 -19.35 -1.88
N THR A 106 10.89 -18.51 -2.23
CA THR A 106 12.29 -18.91 -2.35
C THR A 106 12.84 -19.43 -1.03
N ALA A 107 12.55 -18.77 0.09
CA ALA A 107 12.98 -19.22 1.42
C ALA A 107 12.45 -20.62 1.73
N MET A 108 11.14 -20.84 1.57
CA MET A 108 10.51 -22.14 1.83
C MET A 108 11.08 -23.26 0.95
N VAL A 109 11.26 -23.03 -0.35
CA VAL A 109 11.84 -24.03 -1.27
C VAL A 109 13.31 -24.29 -0.94
N THR A 110 14.04 -23.28 -0.46
CA THR A 110 15.43 -23.46 -0.03
C THR A 110 15.51 -24.37 1.20
N GLU A 111 14.64 -24.15 2.19
CA GLU A 111 14.54 -24.99 3.39
C GLU A 111 14.17 -26.44 3.07
N GLU A 112 13.25 -26.68 2.12
CA GLU A 112 12.86 -28.04 1.71
C GLU A 112 13.94 -28.83 0.96
N ASN A 113 14.89 -28.13 0.30
CA ASN A 113 15.95 -28.77 -0.47
C ASN A 113 17.23 -29.04 0.34
N ASN A 114 17.31 -28.53 1.57
CA ASN A 114 18.41 -28.76 2.49
C ASN A 114 18.18 -30.03 3.33
#